data_AF-A0A1J4T3S3-F1
#
_entry.id   AF-A0A1J4T3S3-F1
#
_cell.length_a   1.000
_cell.length_b   1.000
_cell.length_c   1.000
_cell.angle_alpha   90.00
_cell.angle_beta   90.00
_cell.angle_gamma   90.00
#
_symmetry.space_group_name_H-M   'P 1'
#
loop_
_entity.id
_entity.type
_entity.pdbx_description
1 polymer ?
#
loop_
_entity_poly.entity_id
_entity_poly.type
_entity_poly.pdbx_seq_one_letter_code
_entity_poly.pdbx_strand_id
1 'polypeptide(L)'
;MNSGMNREEVEQAALAAISSGLSCSESILRTAGLHLDINADGRLTRAASCFGGGVGRSKQELCGALAGGLMALGLAYGRNGAQESCELAYDLGAEFRERFIALHGASVCHVLLERFGPQQQWERCKRLTVATAGMLFDLARETG
;
A
#
# COMPACT_ATOMS: atom_id res chain seq x y z
N MET A 1 -7.29 14.85 -8.77
CA MET A 1 -6.08 14.00 -8.92
C MET A 1 -4.95 14.86 -9.42
N ASN A 2 -3.75 14.71 -8.86
CA ASN A 2 -2.57 15.44 -9.36
C ASN A 2 -2.12 14.78 -10.67
N SER A 3 -2.62 15.29 -11.80
CA SER A 3 -2.65 14.63 -13.12
C SER A 3 -1.29 14.47 -13.84
N GLY A 4 -0.17 14.55 -13.14
CA GLY A 4 1.17 14.51 -13.75
C GLY A 4 1.83 13.13 -13.76
N MET A 5 1.53 12.28 -12.78
CA MET A 5 2.25 11.00 -12.63
C MET A 5 1.61 9.87 -13.44
N ASN A 6 2.45 8.97 -13.94
CA ASN A 6 2.06 7.70 -14.53
C ASN A 6 2.40 6.50 -13.63
N ARG A 7 1.92 5.31 -14.01
CA ARG A 7 2.10 4.08 -13.23
C ARG A 7 3.57 3.74 -12.99
N GLU A 8 4.41 3.89 -14.01
CA GLU A 8 5.84 3.59 -13.92
C GLU A 8 6.53 4.52 -12.92
N GLU A 9 6.22 5.81 -12.94
CA GLU A 9 6.78 6.79 -11.99
C GLU A 9 6.37 6.47 -10.54
N VAL A 10 5.14 6.02 -10.32
CA VAL A 10 4.67 5.57 -9.00
C VAL A 10 5.41 4.30 -8.55
N GLU A 11 5.57 3.35 -9.45
CA GLU A 11 6.33 2.11 -9.21
C GLU A 11 7.80 2.41 -8.86
N GLN A 12 8.45 3.33 -9.57
CA GLN A 12 9.82 3.78 -9.27
C GLN A 12 9.90 4.51 -7.93
N ALA A 13 8.92 5.36 -7.60
CA ALA A 13 8.88 6.03 -6.30
C ALA A 13 8.73 5.02 -5.15
N ALA A 14 7.89 3.99 -5.31
CA ALA A 14 7.77 2.91 -4.33
C ALA A 14 9.06 2.11 -4.19
N LEU A 15 9.75 1.81 -5.30
CA LEU A 15 11.05 1.13 -5.28
C LEU A 15 12.11 1.96 -4.53
N ALA A 16 12.19 3.26 -4.82
CA ALA A 16 13.10 4.17 -4.16
C ALA A 16 12.82 4.25 -2.65
N ALA A 17 11.54 4.35 -2.27
CA ALA A 17 11.11 4.41 -0.87
C ALA A 17 11.51 3.16 -0.08
N ILE A 18 11.21 1.95 -0.58
CA ILE A 18 11.58 0.72 0.15
C ILE A 18 13.08 0.47 0.14
N SER A 19 13.78 0.89 -0.93
CA SER A 19 15.24 0.77 -1.03
C SER A 19 15.97 1.74 -0.12
N SER A 20 15.33 2.84 0.31
CA SER A 20 15.90 3.78 1.29
C SER A 20 15.75 3.32 2.74
N GLY A 21 15.21 2.11 2.98
CA GLY A 21 15.04 1.54 4.32
C GLY A 21 13.66 1.70 4.93
N LEU A 22 12.69 2.26 4.21
CA LEU A 22 11.29 2.22 4.65
C LEU A 22 10.74 0.79 4.55
N SER A 23 9.81 0.46 5.43
CA SER A 23 9.05 -0.80 5.38
C SER A 23 8.01 -0.77 4.25
N CYS A 24 7.49 -1.95 3.89
CA CYS A 24 6.49 -2.06 2.83
C CYS A 24 5.21 -1.24 3.07
N SER A 25 4.75 -1.07 4.32
CA SER A 25 3.59 -0.21 4.63
C SER A 25 3.92 1.27 4.49
N GLU A 26 5.07 1.69 4.99
CA GLU A 26 5.54 3.08 4.89
C GLU A 26 5.79 3.49 3.44
N SER A 27 6.41 2.62 2.65
CA SER A 27 6.67 2.88 1.23
C SER A 27 5.39 3.08 0.44
N ILE A 28 4.38 2.21 0.61
CA ILE A 28 3.11 2.37 -0.10
C ILE A 28 2.40 3.66 0.31
N LEU A 29 2.23 3.89 1.62
CA LEU A 29 1.45 5.04 2.07
C LEU A 29 2.13 6.37 1.69
N ARG A 30 3.45 6.44 1.78
CA ARG A 30 4.22 7.63 1.36
C ARG A 30 4.11 7.86 -0.15
N THR A 31 4.28 6.82 -0.96
CA THR A 31 4.17 6.93 -2.41
C THR A 31 2.76 7.30 -2.85
N ALA A 32 1.73 6.81 -2.15
CA ALA A 32 0.35 7.12 -2.47
C ALA A 32 0.04 8.63 -2.40
N GLY A 33 0.66 9.35 -1.46
CA GLY A 33 0.51 10.81 -1.36
C GLY A 33 1.10 11.62 -2.52
N LEU A 34 1.78 10.98 -3.48
CA LEU A 34 2.25 11.65 -4.70
C LEU A 34 1.14 11.78 -5.76
N HIS A 35 0.16 10.86 -5.76
CA HIS A 35 -0.87 10.77 -6.80
C HIS A 35 -2.30 10.82 -6.25
N LEU A 36 -2.50 10.47 -4.99
CA LEU A 36 -3.69 10.80 -4.22
C LEU A 36 -3.47 12.18 -3.59
N ASP A 37 -4.50 13.01 -3.53
CA ASP A 37 -4.47 14.38 -2.98
C ASP A 37 -4.32 14.36 -1.44
N ILE A 38 -3.23 13.75 -0.97
CA ILE A 38 -2.90 13.50 0.43
C ILE A 38 -1.61 14.26 0.71
N ASN A 39 -1.61 15.07 1.77
CA ASN A 39 -0.39 15.76 2.19
C ASN A 39 0.67 14.76 2.66
N ALA A 40 1.70 14.56 1.81
CA ALA A 40 2.78 13.61 2.02
C ALA A 40 3.83 14.11 3.02
N ASP A 41 3.43 14.25 4.29
CA ASP A 41 4.33 14.60 5.38
C ASP A 41 4.76 13.38 6.22
N GLY A 42 5.66 13.61 7.18
CA GLY A 42 6.21 12.53 8.03
C GLY A 42 5.17 11.80 8.89
N ARG A 43 3.94 12.32 9.04
CA ARG A 43 2.86 11.63 9.79
C ARG A 43 2.40 10.38 9.07
N LEU A 44 2.43 10.34 7.74
CA LEU A 44 2.08 9.15 6.96
C LEU A 44 3.01 7.98 7.31
N THR A 45 4.33 8.21 7.22
CA THR A 45 5.34 7.21 7.59
C THR A 45 5.13 6.75 9.03
N ARG A 46 4.99 7.68 9.97
CA ARG A 46 4.79 7.37 11.40
C ARG A 46 3.53 6.53 11.66
N ALA A 47 2.43 6.79 10.95
CA ALA A 47 1.20 6.02 11.09
C ALA A 47 1.34 4.59 10.55
N ALA A 48 2.13 4.39 9.49
CA ALA A 48 2.33 3.10 8.84
C ALA A 48 3.41 2.21 9.49
N SER A 49 4.28 2.76 10.35
CA SER A 49 5.47 2.05 10.88
C SER A 49 5.14 0.73 11.58
N CYS A 50 4.06 0.68 12.35
CA CYS A 50 3.68 -0.53 13.09
C CYS A 50 3.19 -1.67 12.18
N PHE A 51 2.90 -1.41 10.90
CA PHE A 51 2.38 -2.43 9.98
C PHE A 51 3.49 -3.16 9.21
N GLY A 52 4.73 -2.65 9.30
CA GLY A 52 5.90 -3.23 8.66
C GLY A 52 6.15 -4.67 9.11
N GLY A 53 6.46 -5.54 8.14
CA GLY A 53 6.73 -6.95 8.41
C GLY A 53 5.52 -7.73 8.92
N GLY A 54 4.30 -7.28 8.60
CA GLY A 54 3.07 -7.93 9.02
C GLY A 54 2.73 -7.61 10.47
N VAL A 55 2.57 -6.32 10.76
CA VAL A 55 2.19 -5.74 12.05
C VAL A 55 3.25 -5.85 13.15
N GLY A 56 4.40 -5.22 12.96
CA GLY A 56 5.45 -5.19 13.98
C GLY A 56 6.39 -6.38 13.85
N ARG A 57 6.64 -6.78 12.59
CA ARG A 57 7.60 -7.83 12.20
C ARG A 57 7.24 -9.24 12.68
N SER A 58 6.00 -9.46 13.13
CA SER A 58 5.52 -10.79 13.52
C SER A 58 5.42 -11.73 12.33
N LYS A 59 5.16 -11.19 11.14
CA LYS A 59 4.82 -11.91 9.89
C LYS A 59 3.47 -12.62 9.93
N GLN A 60 2.77 -12.63 11.05
CA GLN A 60 1.58 -13.45 11.24
C GLN A 60 0.32 -12.80 10.65
N GLU A 61 0.36 -11.49 10.43
CA GLU A 61 -0.82 -10.71 10.08
C GLU A 61 -0.75 -10.13 8.67
N LEU A 62 -1.69 -9.23 8.36
CA LEU A 62 -1.83 -8.53 7.09
C LEU A 62 -0.49 -8.00 6.54
N CYS A 63 -0.24 -8.22 5.26
CA CYS A 63 0.93 -7.68 4.57
C CYS A 63 0.99 -6.15 4.69
N GLY A 64 2.16 -5.63 5.04
CA GLY A 64 2.34 -4.18 5.22
C GLY A 64 2.02 -3.37 3.97
N ALA A 65 2.37 -3.85 2.77
CA ALA A 65 2.04 -3.14 1.53
C ALA A 65 0.52 -2.99 1.33
N LEU A 66 -0.24 -4.06 1.60
CA LEU A 66 -1.70 -4.02 1.56
C LEU A 66 -2.25 -3.07 2.62
N ALA A 67 -1.74 -3.13 3.86
CA ALA A 67 -2.13 -2.22 4.93
C ALA A 67 -1.89 -0.74 4.55
N GLY A 68 -0.73 -0.42 3.97
CA GLY A 68 -0.40 0.93 3.51
C GLY A 68 -1.33 1.43 2.41
N GLY A 69 -1.73 0.56 1.48
CA GLY A 69 -2.69 0.93 0.43
C GLY A 69 -4.11 1.14 0.95
N LEU A 70 -4.56 0.31 1.91
CA LEU A 70 -5.85 0.51 2.58
C LEU A 70 -5.88 1.82 3.37
N MET A 71 -4.78 2.19 4.03
CA MET A 71 -4.65 3.50 4.67
C MET A 71 -4.75 4.64 3.66
N ALA A 72 -4.08 4.50 2.51
CA ALA A 72 -4.11 5.52 1.46
C ALA A 72 -5.53 5.73 0.90
N LEU A 73 -6.26 4.65 0.64
CA LEU A 73 -7.67 4.72 0.22
C LEU A 73 -8.54 5.35 1.30
N GLY A 74 -8.34 4.99 2.58
CA GLY A 74 -9.05 5.60 3.70
C GLY A 74 -8.77 7.10 3.83
N LEU A 75 -7.54 7.55 3.56
CA LEU A 75 -7.19 8.98 3.57
C LEU A 75 -7.79 9.74 2.39
N ALA A 76 -7.91 9.11 1.22
CA ALA A 76 -8.41 9.77 0.01
C ALA A 76 -9.94 9.75 -0.13
N TYR A 77 -10.60 8.68 0.31
CA TYR A 77 -12.03 8.44 0.07
C TYR A 77 -12.82 8.13 1.34
N GLY A 78 -12.15 8.09 2.49
CA GLY A 78 -12.80 7.88 3.77
C GLY A 78 -13.51 9.14 4.28
N ARG A 79 -13.97 9.04 5.52
CA ARG A 79 -14.77 10.06 6.20
C ARG A 79 -13.98 10.82 7.26
N ASN A 80 -14.37 12.07 7.49
CA ASN A 80 -13.84 12.92 8.56
C ASN A 80 -14.60 12.73 9.88
N GLY A 81 -15.89 12.38 9.81
CA GLY A 81 -16.77 12.33 10.97
C GLY A 81 -17.66 11.10 11.01
N ALA A 82 -18.20 10.79 12.20
CA ALA A 82 -18.99 9.59 12.42
C ALA A 82 -20.31 9.52 11.61
N GLN A 83 -20.80 10.66 11.12
CA GLN A 83 -22.06 10.80 10.40
C GLN A 83 -21.91 10.74 8.87
N GLU A 84 -20.68 10.82 8.36
CA GLU A 84 -20.39 10.70 6.93
C GLU A 84 -20.34 9.22 6.53
N SER A 85 -20.73 8.95 5.29
CA SER A 85 -20.66 7.60 4.71
C SER A 85 -19.21 7.14 4.57
N CYS A 86 -18.97 5.84 4.76
CA CYS A 86 -17.69 5.20 4.51
C CYS A 86 -17.75 4.15 3.38
N GLU A 87 -18.89 4.02 2.70
CA GLU A 87 -19.16 2.93 1.75
C GLU A 87 -18.17 2.93 0.59
N LEU A 88 -17.89 4.09 -0.02
CA LEU A 88 -16.90 4.17 -1.10
C LEU A 88 -15.52 3.68 -0.67
N ALA A 89 -15.05 4.06 0.51
CA ALA A 89 -13.78 3.58 1.04
C ALA A 89 -13.80 2.07 1.34
N TYR A 90 -14.95 1.52 1.75
CA TYR A 90 -15.11 0.08 1.97
C TYR A 90 -15.09 -0.69 0.65
N ASP A 91 -15.83 -0.23 -0.36
CA ASP A 91 -15.86 -0.85 -1.69
C ASP A 91 -14.47 -0.86 -2.32
N LEU A 92 -13.78 0.28 -2.31
CA LEU A 92 -12.41 0.40 -2.81
C LEU A 92 -11.43 -0.45 -2.00
N GLY A 93 -11.58 -0.49 -0.68
CA GLY A 93 -10.74 -1.32 0.19
C GLY A 93 -10.94 -2.82 -0.07
N ALA A 94 -12.18 -3.25 -0.31
CA ALA A 94 -12.52 -4.62 -0.68
C ALA A 94 -11.92 -4.98 -2.04
N GLU A 95 -12.13 -4.14 -3.04
CA GLU A 95 -11.60 -4.33 -4.39
C GLU A 95 -10.07 -4.35 -4.41
N PHE A 96 -9.42 -3.41 -3.72
CA PHE A 96 -7.97 -3.38 -3.61
C PHE A 96 -7.42 -4.65 -2.98
N ARG A 97 -8.05 -5.13 -1.90
CA ARG A 97 -7.70 -6.40 -1.25
C ARG A 97 -7.88 -7.59 -2.21
N GLU A 98 -8.96 -7.64 -2.97
CA GLU A 98 -9.23 -8.70 -3.93
C GLU A 98 -8.20 -8.71 -5.06
N ARG A 99 -7.89 -7.55 -5.65
CA ARG A 99 -6.83 -7.40 -6.67
C ARG A 99 -5.47 -7.80 -6.10
N PHE A 100 -5.16 -7.43 -4.86
CA PHE A 100 -3.93 -7.82 -4.18
C PHE A 100 -3.83 -9.34 -4.02
N ILE A 101 -4.90 -10.00 -3.57
CA ILE A 101 -4.95 -11.46 -3.41
C ILE A 101 -4.88 -12.15 -4.77
N ALA A 102 -5.55 -11.62 -5.80
CA ALA A 102 -5.49 -12.18 -7.16
C ALA A 102 -4.06 -12.12 -7.73
N LEU A 103 -3.33 -11.02 -7.48
CA LEU A 103 -1.97 -10.85 -7.99
C LEU A 103 -0.91 -11.62 -7.17
N HIS A 104 -1.03 -11.64 -5.84
CA HIS A 104 0.01 -12.15 -4.95
C HIS A 104 -0.33 -13.49 -4.27
N GLY A 105 -1.59 -13.91 -4.34
CA GLY A 105 -2.08 -15.21 -3.86
C GLY A 105 -2.46 -15.28 -2.38
N ALA A 106 -2.23 -14.22 -1.58
CA ALA A 106 -2.62 -14.14 -0.17
C ALA A 106 -2.56 -12.69 0.33
N SER A 107 -3.24 -12.40 1.45
CA SER A 107 -3.13 -11.11 2.14
C SER A 107 -2.24 -11.16 3.40
N VAL A 108 -1.98 -12.35 3.93
CA VAL A 108 -1.22 -12.55 5.18
C VAL A 108 0.27 -12.67 4.88
N CYS A 109 1.10 -11.97 5.65
CA CYS A 109 2.53 -11.80 5.38
C CYS A 109 3.29 -13.13 5.34
N HIS A 110 3.09 -14.04 6.30
CA HIS A 110 3.80 -15.33 6.31
C HIS A 110 3.44 -16.19 5.10
N VAL A 111 2.16 -16.28 4.71
CA VAL A 111 1.72 -17.03 3.53
C VAL A 111 2.38 -16.50 2.26
N LEU A 112 2.50 -15.18 2.12
CA LEU A 112 3.23 -14.57 1.01
C LEU A 112 4.72 -14.92 1.05
N LEU A 113 5.37 -14.82 2.21
CA LEU A 113 6.78 -15.15 2.37
C LEU A 113 7.08 -16.63 2.06
N GLU A 114 6.20 -17.55 2.45
CA GLU A 114 6.30 -18.97 2.10
C GLU A 114 6.20 -19.20 0.59
N ARG A 115 5.24 -18.54 -0.07
CA ARG A 115 5.08 -18.59 -1.53
C ARG A 115 6.29 -18.01 -2.26
N PHE A 116 6.87 -16.96 -1.73
CA PHE A 116 8.09 -16.38 -2.26
C PHE A 116 9.25 -17.35 -2.08
N GLY A 117 9.39 -17.96 -0.89
CA GLY A 117 10.57 -18.69 -0.45
C GLY A 117 11.62 -17.75 0.16
N PRO A 118 12.88 -18.21 0.31
CA PRO A 118 13.93 -17.47 0.99
C PRO A 118 14.08 -16.01 0.51
N GLN A 119 14.26 -15.09 1.45
CA GLN A 119 14.48 -13.68 1.13
C GLN A 119 15.97 -13.35 1.14
N GLN A 120 16.44 -12.68 0.10
CA GLN A 120 17.75 -12.02 0.09
C GLN A 120 17.51 -10.51 0.00
N GLN A 121 17.95 -9.75 1.00
CA GLN A 121 17.76 -8.30 1.08
C GLN A 121 16.30 -7.84 0.86
N TRP A 122 15.33 -8.68 1.22
CA TRP A 122 13.89 -8.45 1.02
C TRP A 122 13.45 -8.18 -0.42
N GLU A 123 14.24 -8.60 -1.42
CA GLU A 123 14.02 -8.31 -2.84
C GLU A 123 12.61 -8.67 -3.33
N ARG A 124 12.02 -9.77 -2.83
CA ARG A 124 10.68 -10.19 -3.26
C ARG A 124 9.59 -9.35 -2.58
N CYS A 125 9.82 -8.89 -1.34
CA CYS A 125 8.97 -7.88 -0.72
C CYS A 125 9.05 -6.54 -1.46
N LYS A 126 10.24 -6.14 -1.96
CA LYS A 126 10.39 -4.94 -2.79
C LYS A 126 9.58 -5.03 -4.07
N ARG A 127 9.67 -6.15 -4.79
CA ARG A 127 8.85 -6.40 -6.00
C ARG A 127 7.35 -6.36 -5.71
N LEU A 128 6.92 -7.00 -4.62
CA LEU A 128 5.53 -6.92 -4.18
C LEU A 128 5.11 -5.48 -3.90
N THR A 129 5.92 -4.70 -3.18
CA THR A 129 5.64 -3.30 -2.88
C THR A 129 5.52 -2.46 -4.15
N VAL A 130 6.41 -2.64 -5.13
CA VAL A 130 6.34 -1.94 -6.41
C VAL A 130 5.03 -2.27 -7.14
N ALA A 131 4.73 -3.55 -7.32
CA ALA A 131 3.50 -3.99 -7.99
C ALA A 131 2.23 -3.51 -7.28
N THR A 132 2.25 -3.50 -5.94
CA THR A 132 1.14 -3.00 -5.11
C THR A 132 0.93 -1.50 -5.28
N ALA A 133 2.00 -0.71 -5.41
CA ALA A 133 1.90 0.73 -5.65
C ALA A 133 1.28 1.03 -7.03
N GLY A 134 1.72 0.33 -8.07
CA GLY A 134 1.12 0.44 -9.41
C GLY A 134 -0.34 0.02 -9.44
N MET A 135 -0.71 -1.06 -8.73
CA MET A 135 -2.10 -1.48 -8.58
C MET A 135 -2.97 -0.43 -7.87
N LEU A 136 -2.46 0.17 -6.80
CA LEU A 136 -3.16 1.23 -6.07
C LEU A 136 -3.38 2.46 -6.95
N PHE A 137 -2.38 2.83 -7.74
CA PHE A 137 -2.47 3.93 -8.69
C PHE A 137 -3.55 3.69 -9.75
N ASP A 138 -3.58 2.50 -10.36
CA ASP A 138 -4.59 2.16 -11.37
C ASP A 138 -6.00 2.20 -10.77
N LEU A 139 -6.21 1.57 -9.61
CA LEU A 139 -7.51 1.59 -8.93
C LEU A 139 -7.95 3.03 -8.62
N ALA A 140 -7.04 3.87 -8.11
CA ALA A 140 -7.33 5.26 -7.82
C ALA A 140 -7.74 6.06 -9.07
N ARG A 141 -7.12 5.77 -10.23
CA ARG A 141 -7.46 6.39 -11.51
C ARG A 141 -8.78 5.91 -12.11
N GLU A 142 -9.16 4.68 -11.86
CA GLU A 142 -10.46 4.14 -12.30
C GLU A 142 -11.61 4.71 -11.47
N THR A 143 -11.32 5.12 -10.24
CA THR A 143 -12.29 5.64 -9.27
C THR A 143 -12.70 7.10 -9.52
N GLY A 144 -11.94 7.87 -10.33
CA GLY A 144 -12.27 9.28 -10.58
C GLY A 144 -11.83 9.84 -11.92
#